data_AF-A0A6G0UDC7-F1
#
_entry.id   AF-A0A6G0UDC7-F1
#
_cell.length_a   1.000
_cell.length_b   1.000
_cell.length_c   1.000
_cell.angle_alpha   90.00
_cell.angle_beta   90.00
_cell.angle_gamma   90.00
#
_symmetry.space_group_name_H-M   'P 1'
#
loop_
_entity.id
_entity.type
_entity.pdbx_description
1 polymer ?
#
loop_
_entity_poly.entity_id
_entity_poly.type
_entity_poly.pdbx_seq_one_letter_code
_entity_poly.pdbx_strand_id
1 'polypeptide(L)'
;PVSDQPQKSQDDMFSEFFGVQQDGKRGVIAVNEKGIEIQLFVDTPLSSGTAIVRMICSNNNPAPVENFVLQAAVTKAYQVELQPASSNRMDAFGGSNITQVANIKKAGGAQALRMRLKISYTIQGNQQTMQHDVSDFPGI
;
A
#
# COMPACT_ATOMS: atom_id res chain seq x y z
N PRO A 1 -2.97 50.36 -1.12
CA PRO A 1 -3.52 48.99 -0.94
C PRO A 1 -2.47 47.97 -1.38
N VAL A 2 -1.58 47.63 -0.44
CA VAL A 2 -0.54 46.61 -0.66
C VAL A 2 -1.15 45.30 -0.17
N SER A 3 -1.41 44.38 -1.09
CA SER A 3 -1.86 43.03 -0.77
C SER A 3 -0.68 42.25 -0.21
N ASP A 4 -0.71 41.93 1.08
CA ASP A 4 0.20 40.96 1.69
C ASP A 4 -0.09 39.57 1.10
N GLN A 5 0.85 39.04 0.31
CA GLN A 5 0.92 37.61 0.05
C GLN A 5 1.76 36.95 1.15
N PRO A 6 1.32 35.83 1.74
CA PRO A 6 2.13 35.13 2.73
C PRO A 6 3.35 34.50 2.06
N GLN A 7 4.54 34.87 2.54
CA GLN A 7 5.80 34.19 2.20
C GLN A 7 5.78 32.79 2.83
N LYS A 8 5.74 31.74 2.00
CA LYS A 8 5.94 30.36 2.43
C LYS A 8 7.31 30.21 3.09
N SER A 9 7.35 29.55 4.26
CA SER A 9 8.57 29.42 5.05
C SER A 9 9.53 28.37 4.46
N GLN A 10 10.81 28.45 4.81
CA GLN A 10 11.82 27.50 4.33
C GLN A 10 11.55 26.07 4.79
N ASP A 11 10.91 25.90 5.96
CA ASP A 11 10.49 24.60 6.49
C ASP A 11 9.34 23.97 5.66
N ASP A 12 8.46 24.81 5.09
CA ASP A 12 7.44 24.35 4.14
C ASP A 12 8.07 23.87 2.82
N MET A 13 9.19 24.46 2.41
CA MET A 13 9.92 24.00 1.22
C MET A 13 10.70 22.72 1.49
N PHE A 14 11.34 22.57 2.65
CA PHE A 14 12.05 21.34 3.00
C PHE A 14 11.12 20.14 3.15
N SER A 15 9.88 20.33 3.63
CA SER A 15 8.86 19.27 3.70
C SER A 15 8.28 18.88 2.33
N GLU A 16 8.27 19.78 1.33
CA GLU A 16 7.94 19.44 -0.06
C GLU A 16 9.03 18.57 -0.74
N PHE A 17 10.33 18.76 -0.39
CA PHE A 17 11.44 17.95 -0.93
C PHE A 17 11.62 16.60 -0.24
N PHE A 18 11.44 16.54 1.09
CA PHE A 18 11.39 15.30 1.84
C PHE A 18 9.93 14.90 2.02
N GLY A 19 9.30 14.52 0.91
CA GLY A 19 7.89 14.14 0.87
C GLY A 19 7.54 12.98 1.80
N VAL A 20 7.36 13.28 3.08
CA VAL A 20 6.39 12.58 3.92
C VAL A 20 5.13 13.41 3.82
N GLN A 21 4.44 13.27 2.67
CA GLN A 21 3.01 13.57 2.62
C GLN A 21 2.32 12.60 3.57
N GLN A 22 2.20 12.98 4.84
CA GLN A 22 1.10 12.50 5.68
C GLN A 22 -0.17 13.16 5.15
N ASP A 23 -0.65 12.65 4.03
CA ASP A 23 -2.04 12.84 3.66
C ASP A 23 -2.88 12.30 4.82
N GLY A 24 -3.91 13.03 5.26
CA GLY A 24 -4.78 12.67 6.40
C GLY A 24 -5.61 11.40 6.17
N LYS A 25 -5.20 10.55 5.24
CA LYS A 25 -5.76 9.24 4.91
C LYS A 25 -5.28 8.23 5.95
N ARG A 26 -6.22 7.77 6.78
CA ARG A 26 -5.98 6.69 7.73
C ARG A 26 -5.69 5.39 6.97
N GLY A 27 -4.44 4.94 7.02
CA GLY A 27 -4.07 3.61 6.56
C GLY A 27 -4.64 2.54 7.50
N VAL A 28 -4.89 1.35 6.96
CA VAL A 28 -5.29 0.16 7.75
C VAL A 28 -4.22 -0.92 7.63
N ILE A 29 -4.00 -1.65 8.73
CA ILE A 29 -3.10 -2.81 8.72
C ILE A 29 -3.87 -3.97 8.09
N ALA A 30 -3.52 -4.29 6.84
CA ALA A 30 -4.14 -5.38 6.08
C ALA A 30 -3.50 -6.74 6.40
N VAL A 31 -2.21 -6.74 6.73
CA VAL A 31 -1.45 -7.93 7.11
C VAL A 31 -0.50 -7.56 8.24
N ASN A 32 -0.43 -8.40 9.27
CA ASN A 32 0.65 -8.39 10.27
C ASN A 32 0.88 -9.82 10.73
N GLU A 33 1.71 -10.55 9.99
CA GLU A 33 1.98 -11.96 10.23
C GLU A 33 3.42 -12.30 9.85
N LYS A 34 4.08 -13.16 10.64
CA LYS A 34 5.46 -13.63 10.38
C LYS A 34 6.47 -12.48 10.16
N GLY A 35 6.27 -11.39 10.89
CA GLY A 35 7.10 -10.19 10.81
C GLY A 35 6.95 -9.40 9.51
N ILE A 36 6.02 -9.75 8.62
CA ILE A 36 5.64 -8.93 7.47
C ILE A 36 4.42 -8.11 7.87
N GLU A 37 4.50 -6.79 7.67
CA GLU A 37 3.36 -5.90 7.82
C GLU A 37 3.02 -5.28 6.45
N ILE A 38 1.72 -5.19 6.14
CA ILE A 38 1.23 -4.49 4.96
C ILE A 38 0.20 -3.48 5.41
N GLN A 39 0.51 -2.20 5.22
CA GLN A 39 -0.41 -1.10 5.43
C GLN A 39 -1.05 -0.68 4.11
N LEU A 40 -2.36 -0.51 4.11
CA LEU A 40 -3.16 -0.15 2.95
C LEU A 40 -3.69 1.27 3.10
N PHE A 41 -3.51 2.07 2.05
CA PHE A 41 -4.01 3.43 1.93
C PHE A 41 -4.89 3.54 0.69
N VAL A 42 -6.05 4.20 0.83
CA VAL A 42 -6.91 4.53 -0.30
C VAL A 42 -6.57 5.94 -0.76
N ASP A 43 -5.69 6.04 -1.76
CA ASP A 43 -5.25 7.33 -2.30
C ASP A 43 -6.34 8.00 -3.14
N THR A 44 -7.11 7.20 -3.88
CA THR A 44 -8.29 7.66 -4.63
C THR A 44 -9.46 6.74 -4.31
N PRO A 45 -10.62 7.27 -3.88
CA PRO A 45 -11.79 6.44 -3.59
C PRO A 45 -12.46 5.92 -4.86
N LEU A 46 -13.25 4.86 -4.74
CA LEU A 46 -13.94 4.25 -5.87
C LEU A 46 -14.99 5.17 -6.52
N SER A 47 -15.51 6.16 -5.77
CA SER A 47 -16.44 7.16 -6.29
C SER A 47 -15.87 7.98 -7.46
N SER A 48 -14.54 8.00 -7.62
CA SER A 48 -13.84 8.63 -8.74
C SER A 48 -13.74 7.74 -9.99
N GLY A 49 -14.40 6.57 -9.99
CA GLY A 49 -14.43 5.60 -11.09
C GLY A 49 -13.40 4.46 -10.91
N THR A 50 -12.15 4.83 -10.64
CA THR A 50 -11.07 3.89 -10.31
C THR A 50 -10.51 4.25 -8.94
N ALA A 51 -10.59 3.31 -7.99
CA ALA A 51 -9.90 3.42 -6.72
C ALA A 51 -8.40 3.15 -6.92
N ILE A 52 -7.56 4.00 -6.34
CA ILE A 52 -6.11 3.81 -6.28
C ILE A 52 -5.78 3.43 -4.85
N VAL A 53 -5.31 2.19 -4.67
CA VAL A 53 -4.97 1.62 -3.37
C VAL A 53 -3.47 1.40 -3.32
N ARG A 54 -2.80 2.06 -2.38
CA ARG A 54 -1.35 1.93 -2.18
C ARG A 54 -1.08 1.06 -0.97
N MET A 55 -0.22 0.07 -1.16
CA MET A 55 0.23 -0.85 -0.12
C MET A 55 1.69 -0.58 0.20
N ILE A 56 1.98 -0.37 1.48
CA ILE A 56 3.35 -0.27 2.00
C ILE A 56 3.63 -1.55 2.77
N CYS A 57 4.59 -2.33 2.29
CA CYS A 57 5.03 -3.56 2.92
C CYS A 57 6.34 -3.31 3.67
N SER A 58 6.45 -3.80 4.89
CA SER A 58 7.66 -3.71 5.71
C SER A 58 8.03 -5.08 6.28
N ASN A 59 9.30 -5.21 6.66
CA ASN A 59 9.86 -6.43 7.22
C ASN A 59 10.42 -6.18 8.62
N ASN A 60 9.68 -6.61 9.63
CA ASN A 60 10.07 -6.53 11.04
C ASN A 60 10.93 -7.74 11.50
N ASN A 61 11.29 -8.65 10.60
CA ASN A 61 12.18 -9.76 10.92
C ASN A 61 13.64 -9.30 11.06
N PRO A 62 14.47 -10.02 11.82
CA PRO A 62 15.90 -9.73 11.96
C PRO A 62 16.75 -10.15 10.74
N ALA A 63 16.12 -10.73 9.71
CA ALA A 63 16.77 -11.17 8.48
C ALA A 63 16.10 -10.51 7.27
N PRO A 64 16.85 -10.27 6.17
CA PRO A 64 16.29 -9.71 4.95
C PRO A 64 15.28 -10.67 4.33
N VAL A 65 14.29 -10.07 3.66
CA VAL A 65 13.26 -10.76 2.89
C VAL A 65 13.54 -10.53 1.42
N GLU A 66 13.63 -11.60 0.65
CA GLU A 66 13.99 -11.60 -0.76
C GLU A 66 12.89 -12.25 -1.61
N ASN A 67 12.93 -12.02 -2.92
CA ASN A 67 11.96 -12.56 -3.87
C ASN A 67 10.50 -12.30 -3.44
N PHE A 68 10.26 -11.13 -2.82
CA PHE A 68 8.94 -10.75 -2.34
C PHE A 68 8.02 -10.52 -3.53
N VAL A 69 6.90 -11.23 -3.53
CA VAL A 69 5.83 -11.10 -4.52
C VAL A 69 4.51 -10.98 -3.78
N LEU A 70 3.79 -9.90 -4.08
CA LEU A 70 2.43 -9.68 -3.62
C LEU A 70 1.48 -9.79 -4.82
N GLN A 71 0.52 -10.68 -4.67
CA GLN A 71 -0.58 -10.88 -5.61
C GLN A 71 -1.88 -10.48 -4.93
N ALA A 72 -2.81 -9.95 -5.71
CA ALA A 72 -4.12 -9.54 -5.25
C ALA A 72 -5.21 -10.09 -6.17
N ALA A 73 -6.28 -10.58 -5.58
CA ALA A 73 -7.52 -10.90 -6.28
C ALA A 73 -8.67 -10.16 -5.59
N VAL A 74 -9.65 -9.71 -6.35
CA VAL A 74 -10.85 -9.05 -5.80
C VAL A 74 -12.10 -9.86 -6.10
N THR A 75 -13.17 -9.59 -5.35
CA THR A 75 -14.51 -10.10 -5.66
C THR A 75 -14.91 -9.80 -7.11
N LYS A 76 -15.68 -10.70 -7.74
CA LYS A 76 -16.05 -10.67 -9.16
C LYS A 76 -16.68 -9.36 -9.64
N ALA A 77 -17.30 -8.60 -8.74
CA ALA A 77 -17.88 -7.30 -9.05
C ALA A 77 -16.84 -6.21 -9.41
N TYR A 78 -15.56 -6.49 -9.20
CA TYR A 78 -14.45 -5.56 -9.39
C TYR A 78 -13.35 -6.21 -10.24
N GLN A 79 -12.53 -5.37 -10.84
CA GLN A 79 -11.27 -5.75 -11.47
C GLN A 79 -10.13 -5.06 -10.73
N VAL A 80 -9.02 -5.77 -10.56
CA VAL A 80 -7.79 -5.27 -9.95
C VAL A 80 -6.65 -5.38 -10.93
N GLU A 81 -5.85 -4.32 -11.01
CA GLU A 81 -4.59 -4.29 -11.74
C GLU A 81 -3.49 -3.85 -10.78
N LEU A 82 -2.53 -4.75 -10.51
CA LEU A 82 -1.36 -4.44 -9.72
C LEU A 82 -0.29 -3.82 -10.60
N GLN A 83 0.15 -2.63 -10.23
CA GLN A 83 1.34 -2.01 -10.80
C GLN A 83 2.60 -2.74 -10.32
N PRO A 84 3.72 -2.64 -11.06
CA PRO A 84 4.99 -3.18 -10.62
C PRO A 84 5.37 -2.70 -9.22
N ALA A 85 5.86 -3.61 -8.39
CA ALA A 85 6.36 -3.27 -7.07
C ALA A 85 7.64 -2.42 -7.17
N SER A 86 7.87 -1.54 -6.20
CA SER A 86 9.07 -0.70 -6.17
C SER A 86 10.37 -1.50 -5.96
N SER A 87 10.27 -2.69 -5.37
CA SER A 87 11.37 -3.63 -5.11
C SER A 87 10.78 -5.01 -4.85
N ASN A 88 11.62 -6.04 -4.88
CA ASN A 88 11.29 -7.41 -4.46
C ASN A 88 12.12 -7.85 -3.23
N ARG A 89 12.82 -6.91 -2.57
CA ARG A 89 13.64 -7.15 -1.39
C ARG A 89 13.34 -6.10 -0.31
N MET A 90 13.24 -6.54 0.94
CA MET A 90 13.15 -5.71 2.12
C MET A 90 14.27 -6.07 3.09
N ASP A 91 14.90 -5.06 3.67
CA ASP A 91 15.95 -5.23 4.67
C ASP A 91 15.38 -5.70 6.00
N ALA A 92 16.25 -6.19 6.87
CA ALA A 92 15.88 -6.55 8.24
C ALA A 92 15.43 -5.32 9.04
N PHE A 93 14.65 -5.55 10.09
CA PHE A 93 14.27 -4.55 11.10
C PHE A 93 13.63 -3.27 10.53
N GLY A 94 12.86 -3.39 9.45
CA GLY A 94 12.17 -2.26 8.82
C GLY A 94 13.09 -1.29 8.09
N GLY A 95 14.31 -1.71 7.74
CA GLY A 95 15.31 -0.84 7.08
C GLY A 95 14.91 -0.39 5.68
N SER A 96 13.97 -1.07 5.03
CA SER A 96 13.37 -0.65 3.76
C SER A 96 11.94 -1.17 3.60
N ASN A 97 11.17 -0.45 2.76
CA ASN A 97 9.78 -0.77 2.47
C ASN A 97 9.59 -1.02 0.97
N ILE A 98 8.64 -1.90 0.64
CA ILE A 98 8.14 -2.05 -0.73
C ILE A 98 6.83 -1.29 -0.85
N THR A 99 6.71 -0.48 -1.89
CA THR A 99 5.44 0.14 -2.28
C THR A 99 4.87 -0.59 -3.48
N GLN A 100 3.59 -0.95 -3.42
CA GLN A 100 2.87 -1.54 -4.54
C GLN A 100 1.48 -0.91 -4.65
N VAL A 101 1.11 -0.52 -5.87
CA VAL A 101 -0.16 0.16 -6.14
C VAL A 101 -1.11 -0.80 -6.85
N ALA A 102 -2.37 -0.81 -6.42
CA ALA A 102 -3.47 -1.52 -7.04
C ALA A 102 -4.50 -0.51 -7.57
N ASN A 103 -4.80 -0.61 -8.86
CA ASN A 103 -5.93 0.09 -9.47
C ASN A 103 -7.14 -0.83 -9.43
N ILE A 104 -8.20 -0.42 -8.73
CA ILE A 104 -9.43 -1.19 -8.56
C ILE A 104 -10.57 -0.45 -9.21
N LYS A 105 -11.29 -1.10 -10.12
CA LYS A 105 -12.46 -0.53 -10.78
C LYS A 105 -13.66 -1.46 -10.66
N LYS A 106 -14.85 -0.87 -10.64
CA LYS A 106 -16.09 -1.66 -10.68
C LYS A 106 -16.27 -2.26 -12.08
N ALA A 107 -16.53 -3.56 -12.13
CA ALA A 107 -16.71 -4.31 -13.39
C ALA A 107 -18.15 -4.79 -13.61
N GLY A 108 -19.01 -4.69 -12.58
CA GLY A 108 -20.43 -5.03 -12.64
C GLY A 108 -20.92 -5.66 -11.34
N GLY A 109 -22.22 -5.96 -11.24
CA GLY A 109 -22.79 -6.61 -10.06
C GLY A 109 -22.88 -5.73 -8.80
N ALA A 110 -23.36 -6.33 -7.72
CA ALA A 110 -23.73 -5.65 -6.47
C ALA A 110 -22.94 -6.12 -5.23
N GLN A 111 -21.98 -7.04 -5.40
CA GLN A 111 -21.16 -7.49 -4.28
C GLN A 111 -20.27 -6.35 -3.75
N ALA A 112 -20.04 -6.32 -2.44
CA ALA A 112 -19.08 -5.43 -1.81
C ALA A 112 -17.64 -5.81 -2.21
N LEU A 113 -16.75 -4.82 -2.22
CA LEU A 113 -15.33 -5.05 -2.49
C LEU A 113 -14.72 -5.89 -1.36
N ARG A 114 -14.13 -7.03 -1.72
CA ARG A 114 -13.16 -7.74 -0.88
C ARG A 114 -11.93 -8.07 -1.70
N MET A 115 -10.77 -8.08 -1.06
CA MET A 115 -9.50 -8.43 -1.69
C MET A 115 -8.85 -9.58 -0.94
N ARG A 116 -8.37 -10.57 -1.69
CA ARG A 116 -7.49 -11.63 -1.22
C ARG A 116 -6.07 -11.27 -1.60
N LEU A 117 -5.21 -11.06 -0.61
CA LEU A 117 -3.77 -10.95 -0.82
C LEU A 117 -3.13 -12.34 -0.74
N LYS A 118 -2.17 -12.61 -1.61
CA LYS A 118 -1.24 -13.73 -1.51
C LYS A 118 0.17 -13.18 -1.54
N ILE A 119 0.93 -13.51 -0.50
CA ILE A 119 2.29 -13.04 -0.30
C ILE A 119 3.21 -14.25 -0.38
N SER A 120 4.24 -14.18 -1.21
CA SER A 120 5.29 -15.19 -1.31
C SER A 120 6.65 -14.52 -1.20
N TYR A 121 7.56 -15.10 -0.44
CA TYR A 121 8.89 -14.53 -0.21
C TYR A 121 9.88 -15.60 0.26
N THR A 122 11.17 -15.25 0.28
CA THR A 122 12.24 -16.06 0.85
C THR A 122 12.84 -15.33 2.04
N ILE A 123 13.04 -16.04 3.15
CA ILE A 123 13.77 -15.53 4.31
C ILE A 123 14.71 -16.64 4.81
N GLN A 124 16.00 -16.30 4.98
CA GLN A 124 17.04 -17.26 5.39
C GLN A 124 17.06 -18.53 4.52
N GLY A 125 16.88 -18.38 3.20
CA GLY A 125 16.86 -19.48 2.24
C GLY A 125 15.56 -20.30 2.18
N ASN A 126 14.59 -20.05 3.07
CA ASN A 126 13.33 -20.78 3.10
C ASN A 126 12.22 -20.00 2.39
N GLN A 127 11.50 -20.66 1.48
CA GLN A 127 10.33 -20.08 0.84
C GLN A 127 9.12 -20.09 1.79
N GLN A 128 8.45 -18.95 1.89
CA GLN A 128 7.24 -18.75 2.66
C GLN A 128 6.10 -18.32 1.74
N THR A 129 4.87 -18.69 2.10
CA THR A 129 3.66 -18.16 1.46
C THR A 129 2.56 -18.00 2.49
N MET A 130 1.79 -16.92 2.36
CA MET A 130 0.63 -16.63 3.21
C MET A 130 -0.48 -15.95 2.40
N GLN A 131 -1.71 -16.02 2.90
CA GLN A 131 -2.88 -15.42 2.28
C GLN A 131 -3.72 -14.68 3.32
N HIS A 132 -4.24 -13.51 2.95
CA HIS A 132 -5.05 -12.67 3.82
C HIS A 132 -6.27 -12.11 3.09
N ASP A 133 -7.40 -12.08 3.79
CA ASP A 133 -8.60 -11.38 3.32
C ASP A 133 -8.62 -9.96 3.87
N VAL A 134 -8.76 -9.00 2.98
CA VAL A 134 -8.99 -7.59 3.28
C VAL A 134 -10.40 -7.26 2.86
N SER A 135 -11.23 -6.89 3.83
CA SER A 135 -12.60 -6.43 3.59
C SER A 135 -12.82 -4.99 4.05
N ASP A 136 -11.87 -4.41 4.77
CA ASP A 136 -11.93 -3.04 5.24
C ASP A 136 -11.10 -2.14 4.33
N PHE A 137 -11.79 -1.25 3.61
CA PHE A 137 -11.20 -0.28 2.71
C PHE A 137 -11.66 1.11 3.14
N PRO A 138 -10.78 1.93 3.74
CA PRO A 138 -11.14 3.25 4.22
C PRO A 138 -11.78 4.11 3.12
N GLY A 139 -13.04 4.50 3.31
CA GLY A 139 -13.75 5.41 2.41
C GLY A 139 -14.24 4.80 1.08
N ILE A 140 -14.32 3.47 0.98
CA ILE A 140 -14.96 2.72 -0.13
C ILE A 140 -16.14 1.92 0.41
#